data_AF-A0A7C7VXL4-F1
#
_entry.id   AF-A0A7C7VXL4-F1
#
_cell.length_a   1.000
_cell.length_b   1.000
_cell.length_c   1.000
_cell.angle_alpha   90.00
_cell.angle_beta   90.00
_cell.angle_gamma   90.00
#
_symmetry.space_group_name_H-M   'P 1'
#
loop_
_entity.id
_entity.type
_entity.pdbx_description
1 polymer ?
#
loop_
_entity_poly.entity_id
_entity_poly.type
_entity_poly.pdbx_seq_one_letter_code
_entity_poly.pdbx_strand_id
1 'polypeptide(L)'
;GITYGTRQDSNRMAQFFTPEMPADKSMGVIAETLRQRPEAKRSMHPIYSFAGIGVENALDAQTLDDPLAPIAALTEANGWALLMGVDHTVNTSIHYGEQLAGRRQFIRWALTYQGVVECPHWPGCSGGFNKIAPHLEWITQTTQIGNALVQAIPLQPMIEIVQDILHENPLALLCDQPECERCNAVRDSVQNEF
;
A
#
# COMPACT_ATOMS: atom_id res chain seq x y z
N GLY A 1 0.17 -19.03 8.98
CA GLY A 1 -0.75 -17.91 9.38
C GLY A 1 0.01 -16.86 10.21
N ILE A 2 -0.50 -15.63 10.39
CA ILE A 2 0.20 -14.61 11.21
C ILE A 2 -0.23 -14.63 12.67
N THR A 3 0.71 -14.34 13.59
CA THR A 3 0.44 -14.36 15.02
C THR A 3 -0.05 -12.98 15.49
N TYR A 4 -1.34 -12.85 15.79
CA TYR A 4 -1.91 -11.62 16.32
C TYR A 4 -1.73 -11.49 17.84
N GLY A 5 -1.78 -10.26 18.36
CA GLY A 5 -1.75 -9.99 19.81
C GLY A 5 -0.37 -10.04 20.48
N THR A 6 0.70 -10.29 19.72
CA THR A 6 2.07 -10.48 20.26
C THR A 6 2.80 -9.17 20.58
N ARG A 7 2.35 -8.03 20.03
CA ARG A 7 3.01 -6.72 20.19
C ARG A 7 2.35 -5.84 21.26
N GLN A 8 2.37 -6.31 22.52
CA GLN A 8 1.67 -5.64 23.63
C GLN A 8 2.07 -4.17 23.81
N ASP A 9 3.37 -3.85 23.74
CA ASP A 9 3.85 -2.48 23.95
C ASP A 9 3.42 -1.55 22.81
N SER A 10 3.52 -1.98 21.54
CA SER A 10 3.05 -1.14 20.42
C SER A 10 1.53 -0.96 20.47
N ASN A 11 0.79 -1.97 20.90
CA ASN A 11 -0.67 -1.88 21.02
C ASN A 11 -1.10 -0.86 22.09
N ARG A 12 -0.32 -0.71 23.17
CA ARG A 12 -0.57 0.31 24.21
C ARG A 12 -0.30 1.73 23.73
N MET A 13 0.51 1.88 22.69
CA MET A 13 0.83 3.16 22.05
C MET A 13 -0.18 3.55 20.96
N ALA A 14 -1.22 2.74 20.72
CA ALA A 14 -2.25 3.06 19.75
C ALA A 14 -2.97 4.36 20.11
N GLN A 15 -3.12 5.23 19.12
CA GLN A 15 -3.84 6.50 19.23
C GLN A 15 -5.02 6.49 18.27
N PHE A 16 -6.05 7.27 18.59
CA PHE A 16 -7.13 7.48 17.66
C PHE A 16 -6.61 8.32 16.51
N PHE A 17 -6.82 7.86 15.28
CA PHE A 17 -6.47 8.63 14.12
C PHE A 17 -7.29 9.93 14.08
N THR A 18 -6.62 11.07 13.89
CA THR A 18 -7.25 12.33 13.51
C THR A 18 -6.56 12.92 12.27
N PRO A 19 -7.28 13.66 11.41
CA PRO A 19 -6.70 14.23 10.19
C PRO A 19 -5.50 15.17 10.42
N GLU A 20 -5.42 15.76 11.61
CA GLU A 20 -4.39 16.70 12.03
C GLU A 20 -3.07 16.01 12.42
N MET A 21 -3.12 14.70 12.73
CA MET A 21 -1.92 13.94 13.10
C MET A 21 -0.88 14.00 11.98
N PRO A 22 0.42 14.07 12.31
CA PRO A 22 1.45 14.04 11.28
C PRO A 22 1.43 12.73 10.50
N ALA A 23 1.80 12.78 9.22
CA ALA A 23 2.15 11.58 8.47
C ALA A 23 3.31 10.83 9.15
N ASP A 24 3.39 9.52 8.95
CA ASP A 24 4.48 8.73 9.53
C ASP A 24 5.83 9.22 8.99
N LYS A 25 6.79 9.42 9.88
CA LYS A 25 8.13 9.92 9.53
C LYS A 25 8.86 8.98 8.57
N SER A 26 8.53 7.69 8.55
CA SER A 26 9.10 6.73 7.61
C SER A 26 8.69 7.01 6.16
N MET A 27 7.61 7.76 5.92
CA MET A 27 7.17 8.16 4.57
C MET A 27 8.00 9.35 4.02
N GLY A 28 8.88 9.93 4.84
CA GLY A 28 9.69 11.09 4.45
C GLY A 28 8.95 12.42 4.52
N VAL A 29 9.69 13.50 4.26
CA VAL A 29 9.21 14.88 4.49
C VAL A 29 8.08 15.30 3.53
N ILE A 30 8.03 14.72 2.33
CA ILE A 30 7.08 15.12 1.29
C ILE A 30 5.63 14.83 1.72
N ALA A 31 5.38 13.67 2.35
CA ALA A 31 4.04 13.29 2.76
C ALA A 31 3.43 14.30 3.74
N GLU A 32 4.17 14.66 4.79
CA GLU A 32 3.70 15.66 5.77
C GLU A 32 3.66 17.08 5.16
N THR A 33 4.62 17.43 4.31
CA THR A 33 4.63 18.72 3.62
C THR A 33 3.39 18.90 2.74
N LEU A 34 2.99 17.85 2.01
CA LEU A 34 1.78 17.85 1.20
C LEU A 34 0.53 17.96 2.08
N ARG A 35 0.44 17.16 3.16
CA ARG A 35 -0.70 17.19 4.08
C ARG A 35 -0.94 18.56 4.70
N GLN A 36 0.13 19.33 4.96
CA GLN A 36 0.05 20.66 5.57
C GLN A 36 -0.30 21.78 4.57
N ARG A 37 -0.41 21.49 3.27
CA ARG A 37 -0.84 22.49 2.28
C ARG A 37 -2.28 22.93 2.59
N PRO A 38 -2.60 24.24 2.52
CA PRO A 38 -3.95 24.74 2.77
C PRO A 38 -5.04 24.08 1.91
N GLU A 39 -4.67 23.66 0.70
CA GLU A 39 -5.55 23.03 -0.28
C GLU A 39 -5.67 21.51 -0.09
N ALA A 40 -4.84 20.90 0.77
CA ALA A 40 -4.84 19.47 0.96
C ALA A 40 -6.06 18.97 1.72
N LYS A 41 -6.57 17.83 1.27
CA LYS A 41 -7.59 17.02 1.92
C LYS A 41 -6.98 15.70 2.35
N ARG A 42 -7.64 15.03 3.28
CA ARG A 42 -7.16 13.79 3.89
C ARG A 42 -8.32 12.82 4.10
N SER A 43 -8.13 11.58 3.71
CA SER A 43 -9.11 10.51 3.92
C SER A 43 -9.08 9.99 5.37
N MET A 44 -10.16 9.34 5.79
CA MET A 44 -10.44 9.03 7.20
C MET A 44 -10.12 7.59 7.62
N HIS A 45 -9.52 6.75 6.75
CA HIS A 45 -9.19 5.39 7.16
C HIS A 45 -8.16 5.40 8.30
N PRO A 46 -8.43 4.73 9.43
CA PRO A 46 -7.69 4.95 10.67
C PRO A 46 -6.24 4.46 10.61
N ILE A 47 -5.92 3.54 9.68
CA ILE A 47 -4.54 3.02 9.48
C ILE A 47 -4.04 3.13 8.02
N TYR A 48 -4.82 3.75 7.12
CA TYR A 48 -4.49 3.88 5.68
C TYR A 48 -4.82 5.25 5.10
N SER A 49 -4.79 6.29 5.92
CA SER A 49 -5.14 7.63 5.45
C SER A 49 -4.22 8.10 4.31
N PHE A 50 -4.83 8.60 3.23
CA PHE A 50 -4.20 9.29 2.12
C PHE A 50 -4.41 10.80 2.26
N ALA A 51 -3.46 11.59 1.75
CA ALA A 51 -3.61 13.04 1.61
C ALA A 51 -3.41 13.44 0.15
N GLY A 52 -4.15 14.43 -0.32
CA GLY A 52 -4.14 14.85 -1.73
C GLY A 52 -4.72 16.25 -1.93
N ILE A 53 -4.41 16.85 -3.08
CA ILE A 53 -4.92 18.17 -3.48
C ILE A 53 -5.68 17.98 -4.79
N GLY A 54 -6.94 18.44 -4.85
CA GLY A 54 -7.77 18.33 -6.07
C GLY A 54 -8.12 16.89 -6.46
N VAL A 55 -8.11 15.96 -5.51
CA VAL A 55 -8.38 14.54 -5.69
C VAL A 55 -9.41 14.02 -4.68
N GLU A 56 -10.32 14.90 -4.25
CA GLU A 56 -11.36 14.62 -3.25
C GLU A 56 -12.15 13.36 -3.59
N ASN A 57 -12.54 13.18 -4.86
CA ASN A 57 -13.25 11.99 -5.30
C ASN A 57 -12.49 10.68 -5.01
N ALA A 58 -11.15 10.68 -5.13
CA ALA A 58 -10.34 9.51 -4.81
C ALA A 58 -10.22 9.29 -3.30
N LEU A 59 -10.11 10.37 -2.52
CA LEU A 59 -10.03 10.30 -1.06
C LEU A 59 -11.36 9.84 -0.44
N ASP A 60 -12.49 10.34 -0.95
CA ASP A 60 -13.84 10.05 -0.48
C ASP A 60 -14.30 8.63 -0.87
N ALA A 61 -13.67 8.03 -1.88
CA ALA A 61 -13.90 6.62 -2.23
C ALA A 61 -13.39 5.65 -1.14
N GLN A 62 -12.47 6.08 -0.27
CA GLN A 62 -11.90 5.21 0.76
C GLN A 62 -12.93 4.88 1.83
N THR A 63 -13.11 3.58 2.08
CA THR A 63 -13.94 3.06 3.17
C THR A 63 -13.10 2.19 4.10
N LEU A 64 -13.66 1.79 5.25
CA LEU A 64 -13.02 0.83 6.15
C LEU A 64 -12.77 -0.52 5.48
N ASP A 65 -13.71 -0.94 4.62
CA ASP A 65 -13.64 -2.21 3.90
C ASP A 65 -12.85 -2.11 2.60
N ASP A 66 -12.66 -0.92 2.05
CA ASP A 66 -11.85 -0.69 0.85
C ASP A 66 -10.76 0.37 1.10
N PRO A 67 -9.66 -0.01 1.80
CA PRO A 67 -8.61 0.92 2.16
C PRO A 67 -7.81 1.41 0.96
N LEU A 68 -7.82 0.70 -0.18
CA LEU A 68 -7.04 1.05 -1.38
C LEU A 68 -7.90 1.68 -2.50
N ALA A 69 -9.18 1.95 -2.25
CA ALA A 69 -10.04 2.68 -3.19
C ALA A 69 -9.45 3.99 -3.76
N PRO A 70 -8.65 4.79 -3.02
CA PRO A 70 -7.96 5.93 -3.62
C PRO A 70 -7.03 5.55 -4.79
N ILE A 71 -6.35 4.40 -4.70
CA ILE A 71 -5.50 3.90 -5.79
C ILE A 71 -6.37 3.41 -6.96
N ALA A 72 -7.51 2.78 -6.68
CA ALA A 72 -8.48 2.40 -7.70
C ALA A 72 -8.97 3.62 -8.49
N ALA A 73 -9.46 4.65 -7.81
CA ALA A 73 -9.95 5.88 -8.43
C ALA A 73 -8.85 6.61 -9.23
N LEU A 74 -7.62 6.66 -8.70
CA LEU A 74 -6.49 7.23 -9.43
C LEU A 74 -6.10 6.40 -10.65
N THR A 75 -6.29 5.08 -10.61
CA THR A 75 -6.05 4.19 -11.76
C THR A 75 -7.06 4.45 -12.86
N GLU A 76 -8.35 4.55 -12.53
CA GLU A 76 -9.43 4.90 -13.48
C GLU A 76 -9.20 6.28 -14.12
N ALA A 77 -8.57 7.20 -13.39
CA ALA A 77 -8.18 8.51 -13.88
C ALA A 77 -6.88 8.52 -14.72
N ASN A 78 -6.34 7.35 -15.11
CA ASN A 78 -5.05 7.21 -15.80
C ASN A 78 -3.87 7.82 -15.02
N GLY A 79 -3.91 7.72 -13.69
CA GLY A 79 -2.91 8.25 -12.78
C GLY A 79 -1.58 7.50 -12.83
N TRP A 80 -0.59 8.06 -12.13
CA TRP A 80 0.79 7.60 -12.13
C TRP A 80 1.27 7.42 -10.69
N ALA A 81 2.04 6.36 -10.44
CA ALA A 81 2.84 6.23 -9.23
C ALA A 81 4.22 6.86 -9.46
N LEU A 82 4.63 7.76 -8.57
CA LEU A 82 5.97 8.37 -8.61
C LEU A 82 6.80 7.86 -7.44
N LEU A 83 7.91 7.20 -7.75
CA LEU A 83 8.94 6.81 -6.78
C LEU A 83 10.06 7.84 -6.85
N MET A 84 10.24 8.62 -5.79
CA MET A 84 11.23 9.71 -5.73
C MET A 84 12.35 9.35 -4.76
N GLY A 85 13.47 8.83 -5.28
CA GLY A 85 14.62 8.41 -4.47
C GLY A 85 14.35 7.18 -3.60
N VAL A 86 13.33 6.39 -3.96
CA VAL A 86 12.91 5.15 -3.29
C VAL A 86 12.63 4.08 -4.34
N ASP A 87 12.58 2.82 -3.92
CA ASP A 87 12.33 1.67 -4.80
C ASP A 87 10.88 1.13 -4.67
N HIS A 88 10.60 -0.02 -5.27
CA HIS A 88 9.25 -0.59 -5.29
C HIS A 88 8.80 -1.12 -3.92
N THR A 89 9.68 -1.27 -2.92
CA THR A 89 9.30 -1.76 -1.59
C THR A 89 8.35 -0.82 -0.83
N VAL A 90 8.23 0.44 -1.29
CA VAL A 90 7.27 1.43 -0.77
C VAL A 90 6.16 1.77 -1.77
N ASN A 91 6.10 1.09 -2.91
CA ASN A 91 5.05 1.30 -3.92
C ASN A 91 3.75 0.60 -3.51
N THR A 92 2.89 1.34 -2.79
CA THR A 92 1.62 0.82 -2.27
C THR A 92 0.66 0.34 -3.37
N SER A 93 0.77 0.87 -4.59
CA SER A 93 -0.09 0.46 -5.72
C SER A 93 0.11 -0.99 -6.14
N ILE A 94 1.26 -1.59 -5.84
CA ILE A 94 1.45 -3.03 -6.06
C ILE A 94 0.51 -3.85 -5.16
N HIS A 95 0.28 -3.42 -3.91
CA HIS A 95 -0.68 -4.09 -3.02
C HIS A 95 -2.11 -4.05 -3.57
N TYR A 96 -2.48 -2.99 -4.28
CA TYR A 96 -3.78 -2.94 -4.94
C TYR A 96 -3.88 -3.98 -6.07
N GLY A 97 -2.83 -4.15 -6.88
CA GLY A 97 -2.76 -5.26 -7.85
C GLY A 97 -2.80 -6.65 -7.19
N GLU A 98 -2.14 -6.83 -6.04
CA GLU A 98 -2.21 -8.06 -5.25
C GLU A 98 -3.65 -8.36 -4.78
N GLN A 99 -4.37 -7.34 -4.31
CA GLN A 99 -5.76 -7.45 -3.87
C GLN A 99 -6.67 -7.88 -5.03
N LEU A 100 -6.51 -7.26 -6.21
CA LEU A 100 -7.29 -7.62 -7.41
C LEU A 100 -6.99 -9.02 -7.93
N ALA A 101 -5.75 -9.51 -7.75
CA ALA A 101 -5.36 -10.88 -8.09
C ALA A 101 -5.84 -11.92 -7.06
N GLY A 102 -6.60 -11.52 -6.04
CA GLY A 102 -7.09 -12.43 -5.00
C GLY A 102 -6.01 -12.89 -4.03
N ARG A 103 -4.84 -12.22 -3.95
CA ARG A 103 -3.82 -12.56 -2.96
C ARG A 103 -4.43 -12.47 -1.57
N ARG A 104 -4.11 -13.44 -0.71
CA ARG A 104 -4.48 -13.44 0.71
C ARG A 104 -4.22 -12.08 1.36
N GLN A 105 -5.29 -11.51 1.90
CA GLN A 105 -5.26 -10.30 2.73
C GLN A 105 -5.40 -10.67 4.21
N PHE A 106 -5.16 -9.68 5.06
CA PHE A 106 -5.12 -9.80 6.51
C PHE A 106 -6.06 -8.79 7.18
N ILE A 107 -6.20 -8.91 8.49
CA ILE A 107 -7.02 -8.00 9.30
C ILE A 107 -6.09 -7.26 10.26
N ARG A 108 -6.32 -5.96 10.41
CA ARG A 108 -5.78 -5.16 11.51
C ARG A 108 -6.93 -4.60 12.33
N TRP A 109 -6.60 -4.00 13.47
CA TRP A 109 -7.57 -3.31 14.28
C TRP A 109 -7.10 -1.90 14.50
N ALA A 110 -8.04 -0.96 14.46
CA ALA A 110 -7.83 0.41 14.85
C ALA A 110 -8.62 0.72 16.10
N LEU A 111 -8.03 1.54 16.96
CA LEU A 111 -8.75 2.12 18.09
C LEU A 111 -9.34 3.45 17.63
N THR A 112 -10.67 3.58 17.74
CA THR A 112 -11.43 4.76 17.30
C THR A 112 -12.30 5.28 18.44
N TYR A 113 -12.93 6.44 18.23
CA TYR A 113 -13.93 6.99 19.17
C TYR A 113 -15.14 6.06 19.39
N GLN A 114 -15.41 5.14 18.46
CA GLN A 114 -16.50 4.17 18.55
C GLN A 114 -16.05 2.85 19.21
N GLY A 115 -14.76 2.74 19.57
CA GLY A 115 -14.14 1.52 20.08
C GLY A 115 -13.14 0.91 19.08
N VAL A 116 -12.81 -0.35 19.33
CA VAL A 116 -11.93 -1.12 18.44
C VAL A 116 -12.72 -1.56 17.21
N VAL A 117 -12.24 -1.22 16.02
CA VAL A 117 -12.82 -1.62 14.74
C VAL A 117 -11.85 -2.54 13.99
N GLU A 118 -12.41 -3.51 13.27
CA GLU A 118 -11.66 -4.31 12.31
C GLU A 118 -11.37 -3.48 11.06
N CYS A 119 -10.14 -3.55 10.58
CA CYS A 119 -9.68 -3.00 9.32
C CYS A 119 -9.30 -4.19 8.42
N PRO A 120 -10.24 -4.69 7.59
CA PRO A 120 -9.95 -5.78 6.66
C PRO A 120 -9.03 -5.29 5.52
N HIS A 121 -8.69 -6.21 4.62
CA HIS A 121 -7.88 -5.94 3.44
C HIS A 121 -6.52 -5.26 3.75
N TRP A 122 -5.93 -5.63 4.88
CA TRP A 122 -4.55 -5.27 5.19
C TRP A 122 -3.61 -6.14 4.32
N PRO A 123 -2.70 -5.54 3.53
CA PRO A 123 -1.90 -6.28 2.58
C PRO A 123 -0.68 -6.95 3.25
N GLY A 124 0.03 -7.73 2.44
CA GLY A 124 1.15 -8.55 2.85
C GLY A 124 2.46 -7.80 3.13
N CYS A 125 3.58 -8.45 2.87
CA CYS A 125 4.91 -7.84 2.95
C CYS A 125 5.29 -7.26 1.59
N SER A 126 5.84 -6.05 1.56
CA SER A 126 6.34 -5.42 0.32
C SER A 126 7.82 -5.70 0.04
N GLY A 127 8.50 -6.47 0.89
CA GLY A 127 9.95 -6.69 0.82
C GLY A 127 10.43 -7.43 -0.44
N GLY A 128 9.54 -8.06 -1.19
CA GLY A 128 9.86 -8.68 -2.48
C GLY A 128 9.50 -7.83 -3.69
N PHE A 129 8.98 -6.61 -3.52
CA PHE A 129 8.41 -5.82 -4.62
C PHE A 129 9.43 -5.38 -5.67
N ASN A 130 10.71 -5.26 -5.32
CA ASN A 130 11.75 -4.97 -6.33
C ASN A 130 11.86 -6.05 -7.42
N LYS A 131 11.35 -7.26 -7.19
CA LYS A 131 11.27 -8.32 -8.22
C LYS A 131 10.39 -7.93 -9.41
N ILE A 132 9.52 -6.93 -9.26
CA ILE A 132 8.66 -6.45 -10.35
C ILE A 132 9.43 -5.56 -11.35
N ALA A 133 10.57 -4.97 -10.96
CA ALA A 133 11.22 -3.92 -11.73
C ALA A 133 11.52 -4.32 -13.20
N PRO A 134 12.01 -5.53 -13.51
CA PRO A 134 12.23 -5.94 -14.90
C PRO A 134 10.94 -5.98 -15.75
N HIS A 135 9.79 -6.24 -15.11
CA HIS A 135 8.50 -6.30 -15.80
C HIS A 135 7.91 -4.92 -16.07
N LEU A 136 8.32 -3.89 -15.31
CA LEU A 136 7.84 -2.51 -15.45
C LEU A 136 8.79 -1.62 -16.23
N GLU A 137 10.00 -2.06 -16.55
CA GLU A 137 11.05 -1.24 -17.17
C GLU A 137 10.54 -0.52 -18.43
N TRP A 138 9.81 -1.23 -19.29
CA TRP A 138 9.32 -0.71 -20.58
C TRP A 138 8.17 0.30 -20.46
N ILE A 139 7.45 0.35 -19.32
CA ILE A 139 6.43 1.37 -19.03
C ILE A 139 6.92 2.48 -18.11
N THR A 140 8.10 2.31 -17.51
CA THR A 140 8.61 3.23 -16.51
C THR A 140 9.37 4.38 -17.18
N GLN A 141 8.95 5.61 -16.87
CA GLN A 141 9.74 6.78 -17.23
C GLN A 141 10.68 7.13 -16.09
N THR A 142 11.94 7.39 -16.41
CA THR A 142 12.96 7.73 -15.41
C THR A 142 13.57 9.08 -15.68
N THR A 143 13.78 9.86 -14.64
CA THR A 143 14.56 11.10 -14.69
C THR A 143 15.33 11.30 -13.39
N GLN A 144 16.24 12.25 -13.38
CA GLN A 144 17.02 12.63 -12.21
C GLN A 144 16.58 14.03 -11.74
N ILE A 145 16.15 14.16 -10.48
CA ILE A 145 15.85 15.46 -9.85
C ILE A 145 16.78 15.63 -8.65
N GLY A 146 17.77 16.51 -8.80
CA GLY A 146 18.86 16.61 -7.82
C GLY A 146 19.59 15.27 -7.70
N ASN A 147 19.67 14.73 -6.48
CA ASN A 147 20.28 13.42 -6.22
C ASN A 147 19.27 12.26 -6.22
N ALA A 148 17.98 12.52 -6.42
CA ALA A 148 16.94 11.49 -6.47
C ALA A 148 16.73 10.99 -7.91
N LEU A 149 16.88 9.67 -8.10
CA LEU A 149 16.28 8.99 -9.24
C LEU A 149 14.76 9.03 -9.04
N VAL A 150 14.05 9.55 -10.04
CA VAL A 150 12.59 9.61 -10.05
C VAL A 150 12.08 8.65 -11.12
N GLN A 151 11.22 7.72 -10.70
CA GLN A 151 10.55 6.77 -11.58
C GLN A 151 9.06 7.12 -11.59
N ALA A 152 8.49 7.31 -12.77
CA ALA A 152 7.07 7.53 -12.98
C ALA A 152 6.49 6.32 -13.73
N ILE A 153 5.52 5.65 -13.11
CA ILE A 153 4.92 4.42 -13.60
C ILE A 153 3.41 4.64 -13.77
N PRO A 154 2.83 4.44 -14.97
CA PRO A 154 1.39 4.54 -15.17
C PRO A 154 0.67 3.43 -14.37
N LEU A 155 -0.34 3.81 -13.57
CA LEU A 155 -1.00 2.91 -12.61
C LEU A 155 -1.67 1.73 -13.30
N GLN A 156 -2.47 1.99 -14.34
CA GLN A 156 -3.26 0.96 -15.01
C GLN A 156 -2.41 -0.20 -15.55
N PRO A 157 -1.43 0.02 -16.45
CA PRO A 157 -0.61 -1.09 -16.95
C PRO A 157 0.24 -1.73 -15.85
N MET A 158 0.67 -0.99 -14.82
CA MET A 158 1.38 -1.59 -13.69
C MET A 158 0.48 -2.58 -12.93
N ILE A 159 -0.77 -2.23 -12.67
CA ILE A 159 -1.72 -3.10 -11.97
C ILE A 159 -2.04 -4.34 -12.80
N GLU A 160 -2.26 -4.18 -14.10
CA GLU A 160 -2.45 -5.30 -15.04
C GLU A 160 -1.26 -6.27 -15.01
N ILE A 161 -0.03 -5.74 -15.09
CA ILE A 161 1.21 -6.55 -14.99
C ILE A 161 1.32 -7.28 -13.65
N VAL A 162 0.96 -6.62 -12.54
CA VAL A 162 0.93 -7.29 -11.22
C VAL A 162 -0.03 -8.47 -11.27
N GLN A 163 -1.26 -8.28 -11.76
CA GLN A 163 -2.26 -9.35 -11.82
C GLN A 163 -1.77 -10.52 -12.69
N ASP A 164 -1.22 -10.24 -13.87
CA ASP A 164 -0.71 -11.27 -14.79
C ASP A 164 0.38 -12.13 -14.13
N ILE A 165 1.38 -11.49 -13.49
CA ILE A 165 2.47 -12.19 -12.80
C ILE A 165 1.94 -13.08 -11.67
N LEU A 166 0.90 -12.64 -10.96
CA LEU A 166 0.33 -13.40 -9.84
C LEU A 166 -0.60 -14.53 -10.29
N HIS A 167 -1.29 -14.36 -11.41
CA HIS A 167 -2.06 -15.45 -12.02
C HIS A 167 -1.14 -16.55 -12.56
N GLU A 168 0.02 -16.19 -13.11
CA GLU A 168 1.03 -17.17 -13.54
C GLU A 168 1.74 -17.84 -12.35
N ASN A 169 2.10 -17.06 -11.34
CA ASN A 169 2.77 -17.53 -10.14
C ASN A 169 2.23 -16.82 -8.89
N PRO A 170 1.32 -17.46 -8.14
CA PRO A 170 0.74 -16.87 -6.92
C PRO A 170 1.78 -16.51 -5.83
N LEU A 171 2.98 -17.10 -5.90
CA LEU A 171 4.09 -16.83 -4.97
C LEU A 171 5.06 -15.75 -5.47
N ALA A 172 4.86 -15.18 -6.66
CA ALA A 172 5.66 -14.09 -7.16
C ALA A 172 5.56 -12.86 -6.24
N LEU A 173 6.59 -12.01 -6.27
CA LEU A 173 6.74 -10.80 -5.44
C LEU A 173 6.83 -11.00 -3.92
N LEU A 174 6.76 -12.23 -3.41
CA LEU A 174 7.04 -12.51 -2.00
C LEU A 174 8.52 -12.27 -1.68
N CYS A 175 8.81 -11.76 -0.47
CA CYS A 175 10.18 -11.60 -0.01
C CYS A 175 10.87 -12.95 0.26
N ASP A 176 12.19 -12.97 0.20
CA ASP A 176 13.00 -14.18 0.43
C ASP A 176 13.30 -14.47 1.90
N GLN A 177 12.84 -13.60 2.82
CA GLN A 177 13.03 -13.79 4.26
C GLN A 177 12.25 -15.02 4.77
N PRO A 178 12.93 -16.05 5.31
CA PRO A 178 12.28 -17.28 5.76
C PRO A 178 11.31 -17.04 6.92
N GLU A 179 11.62 -16.10 7.80
CA GLU A 179 10.82 -15.78 9.00
C GLU A 179 9.72 -14.73 8.73
N CYS A 180 9.46 -14.39 7.46
CA CYS A 180 8.40 -13.43 7.15
C CYS A 180 7.02 -14.09 7.30
N GLU A 181 6.40 -13.93 8.47
CA GLU A 181 5.08 -14.49 8.79
C GLU A 181 4.02 -14.17 7.72
N ARG A 182 4.04 -12.96 7.15
CA ARG A 182 3.08 -12.55 6.11
C ARG A 182 3.28 -13.33 4.81
N CYS A 183 4.52 -13.45 4.34
CA CYS A 183 4.82 -14.22 3.15
C CYS A 183 4.57 -15.72 3.37
N ASN A 184 4.88 -16.24 4.55
CA ASN A 184 4.60 -17.64 4.88
C ASN A 184 3.10 -17.91 4.92
N ALA A 185 2.28 -17.01 5.46
CA ALA A 185 0.83 -17.16 5.43
C ALA A 185 0.23 -17.16 4.01
N VAL A 186 0.89 -16.51 3.03
CA VAL A 186 0.54 -16.59 1.60
C VAL A 186 1.01 -17.93 1.00
N ARG A 187 2.24 -18.36 1.30
CA ARG A 187 2.75 -19.69 0.87
C ARG A 187 1.84 -20.81 1.33
N ASP A 188 1.43 -20.76 2.61
CA ASP A 188 0.52 -21.73 3.21
C ASP A 188 -0.85 -21.71 2.51
N SER A 189 -1.39 -20.55 2.11
CA SER A 189 -2.72 -20.51 1.48
C SER A 189 -2.71 -21.14 0.09
N VAL A 190 -1.66 -20.93 -0.69
CA VAL A 190 -1.54 -21.52 -2.04
C VAL A 190 -1.34 -23.04 -1.98
N GLN A 191 -0.60 -23.54 -0.99
CA GLN A 191 -0.37 -24.98 -0.83
C GLN A 191 -1.63 -25.76 -0.41
N ASN A 192 -2.60 -25.11 0.24
CA ASN A 192 -3.83 -25.73 0.70
C ASN A 192 -4.97 -25.70 -0.34
N GLU A 193 -4.74 -25.12 -1.52
CA GLU A 193 -5.69 -25.09 -2.64
C GLU A 193 -5.54 -26.29 -3.60
N PHE A 194 -4.56 -27.16 -3.36
CA PHE A 194 -4.27 -28.40 -4.08
C PHE A 194 -4.22 -29.60 -3.14
#